data_AF-K0RHU0-F1
#
_entry.id   AF-K0RHU0-F1
#
_cell.length_a   1.000
_cell.length_b   1.000
_cell.length_c   1.000
_cell.angle_alpha   90.00
_cell.angle_beta   90.00
_cell.angle_gamma   90.00
#
_symmetry.space_group_name_H-M   'P 1'
#
loop_
_entity.id
_entity.type
_entity.pdbx_description
1 polymer ?
#
loop_
_entity_poly.entity_id
_entity_poly.type
_entity_poly.pdbx_seq_one_letter_code
_entity_poly.pdbx_strand_id
1 'polypeptide(L)'
;MVGSVELPPIQGKFYGMSLYFFTLDFLRELSDHGAGAVTLNMQHEYTKAELLPDRCFEAVYIVTLLRDGFGFHPSARDITFTHLVEGNEVEWSLGLALSEYAADRKVAT
;
A
#
# COMPACT_ATOMS: atom_id res chain seq x y z
N MET A 1 -7.09 -17.66 -6.56
CA MET A 1 -8.22 -17.64 -5.60
C MET A 1 -7.69 -17.94 -4.22
N VAL A 2 -7.72 -16.96 -3.33
CA VAL A 2 -7.36 -17.12 -1.92
C VAL A 2 -8.66 -17.24 -1.13
N GLY A 3 -8.81 -18.32 -0.35
CA GLY A 3 -9.90 -18.45 0.64
C GLY A 3 -11.33 -18.60 0.11
N SER A 4 -11.55 -19.05 -1.13
CA SER A 4 -12.88 -19.24 -1.74
C SER A 4 -13.75 -17.97 -1.85
N VAL A 5 -13.14 -16.78 -1.78
CA VAL A 5 -13.83 -15.50 -1.97
C VAL A 5 -13.89 -15.20 -3.48
N GLU A 6 -15.09 -14.93 -3.99
CA GLU A 6 -15.29 -14.49 -5.37
C GLU A 6 -14.91 -13.02 -5.52
N LEU A 7 -14.01 -12.74 -6.48
CA LEU A 7 -13.60 -11.39 -6.84
C LEU A 7 -14.08 -11.10 -8.28
N PRO A 8 -14.70 -9.94 -8.53
CA PRO A 8 -14.96 -9.53 -9.91
C PRO A 8 -13.64 -9.33 -10.66
N PRO A 9 -13.64 -9.40 -12.00
CA PRO A 9 -12.44 -9.11 -12.79
C PRO A 9 -11.89 -7.72 -12.45
N ILE A 10 -10.60 -7.63 -12.17
CA ILE A 10 -9.92 -6.37 -11.86
C ILE A 10 -9.99 -5.46 -13.09
N GLN A 11 -10.56 -4.27 -12.93
CA GLN A 11 -10.74 -3.28 -14.00
C GLN A 11 -10.44 -1.87 -13.48
N GLY A 12 -9.69 -1.10 -14.26
CA GLY A 12 -9.37 0.29 -13.95
C GLY A 12 -8.02 0.49 -13.26
N LYS A 13 -7.84 1.68 -12.68
CA LYS A 13 -6.64 2.08 -11.95
C LYS A 13 -6.92 2.06 -10.45
N PHE A 14 -5.93 1.61 -9.69
CA PHE A 14 -6.01 1.37 -8.25
C PHE A 14 -4.91 2.16 -7.54
N TYR A 15 -5.16 2.49 -6.28
CA TYR A 15 -4.15 2.99 -5.37
C TYR A 15 -3.79 1.92 -4.34
N GLY A 16 -2.50 1.70 -4.10
CA GLY A 16 -1.99 0.91 -2.98
C GLY A 16 -1.47 1.84 -1.89
N MET A 17 -2.19 1.91 -0.77
CA MET A 17 -1.90 2.81 0.35
C MET A 17 -1.37 2.06 1.59
N SER A 18 -1.10 2.78 2.67
CA SER A 18 -0.58 2.25 3.94
C SER A 18 0.64 1.31 3.74
N LEU A 19 0.58 0.08 4.23
CA LEU A 19 1.68 -0.89 4.17
C LEU A 19 2.11 -1.25 2.73
N TYR A 20 1.19 -1.17 1.75
CA TYR A 20 1.56 -1.36 0.34
C TYR A 20 2.59 -0.32 -0.10
N PHE A 21 2.35 0.95 0.24
CA PHE A 21 3.26 2.03 -0.08
C PHE A 21 4.57 1.91 0.71
N PHE A 22 4.52 1.87 2.04
CA PHE A 22 5.73 1.90 2.87
C PHE A 22 6.68 0.73 2.61
N THR A 23 6.15 -0.46 2.31
CA THR A 23 6.97 -1.63 2.01
C THR A 23 7.62 -1.53 0.63
N LEU A 24 6.85 -1.15 -0.40
CA LEU A 24 7.36 -1.13 -1.77
C LEU A 24 8.26 0.08 -2.03
N ASP A 25 8.03 1.19 -1.34
CA ASP A 25 8.93 2.34 -1.33
C ASP A 25 10.31 1.96 -0.76
N PHE A 26 10.33 1.24 0.36
CA PHE A 26 11.56 0.69 0.94
C PHE A 26 12.29 -0.25 -0.02
N LEU A 27 11.58 -1.15 -0.70
CA LEU A 27 12.19 -2.03 -1.70
C LEU A 27 12.74 -1.25 -2.91
N ARG A 28 12.05 -0.17 -3.32
CA ARG A 28 12.50 0.70 -4.41
C ARG A 28 13.82 1.35 -4.04
N GLU A 29 13.90 1.99 -2.87
CA GLU A 29 15.15 2.60 -2.39
C GLU A 29 16.28 1.56 -2.27
N LEU A 30 15.99 0.36 -1.73
CA LEU A 30 16.96 -0.73 -1.68
C LEU A 30 17.45 -1.15 -3.06
N SER A 31 16.55 -1.27 -4.04
CA SER A 31 16.90 -1.67 -5.40
C SER A 31 17.84 -0.66 -6.06
N ASP A 32 17.68 0.63 -5.76
CA ASP A 32 18.54 1.69 -6.31
C ASP A 32 19.95 1.66 -5.70
N HIS A 33 20.11 1.19 -4.45
CA HIS A 33 21.40 1.12 -3.75
C HIS A 33 22.10 -0.24 -3.84
N GLY A 34 21.43 -1.28 -4.35
CA GLY A 34 21.94 -2.64 -4.48
C GLY A 34 21.91 -3.43 -3.15
N ALA A 35 21.85 -4.77 -3.25
CA ALA A 35 21.67 -5.68 -2.10
C ALA A 35 22.76 -5.59 -1.01
N GLY A 36 23.89 -4.92 -1.30
CA GLY A 36 24.96 -4.64 -0.33
C GLY A 36 24.70 -3.45 0.61
N ALA A 37 23.65 -2.65 0.37
CA ALA A 37 23.34 -1.46 1.18
C ALA A 37 22.62 -1.80 2.52
N VAL A 38 22.24 -3.06 2.74
CA VAL A 38 21.60 -3.50 3.99
C VAL A 38 22.57 -3.46 5.18
N THR A 39 23.87 -3.26 4.95
CA THR A 39 24.85 -3.13 6.02
C THR A 39 24.89 -1.71 6.59
N LEU A 40 24.42 -1.60 7.84
CA LEU A 40 24.73 -0.56 8.83
C LEU A 40 24.30 0.86 8.42
N ASN A 41 23.12 1.25 8.89
CA ASN A 41 22.62 2.63 8.97
C ASN A 41 21.74 3.13 7.79
N MET A 42 20.91 2.26 7.18
CA MET A 42 19.81 2.74 6.35
C MET A 42 18.79 3.50 7.20
N GLN A 43 18.74 4.81 7.00
CA GLN A 43 17.66 5.67 7.46
C GLN A 43 16.68 5.82 6.30
N HIS A 44 15.63 5.00 6.30
CA HIS A 44 14.52 5.14 5.36
C HIS A 44 13.45 6.02 6.00
N GLU A 45 12.91 6.98 5.26
CA GLU A 45 11.94 7.98 5.78
C GLU A 45 10.80 7.32 6.55
N TYR A 46 10.23 6.25 5.98
CA TYR A 46 9.07 5.55 6.53
C TYR A 46 9.37 4.20 7.22
N THR A 47 10.63 3.74 7.24
CA THR A 47 10.97 2.41 7.76
C THR A 47 12.03 2.53 8.85
N LYS A 48 11.60 2.29 10.10
CA LYS A 48 12.51 2.21 11.24
C LYS A 48 13.37 0.95 11.17
N ALA A 49 14.57 1.00 11.75
CA ALA A 49 15.51 -0.12 11.75
C ALA A 49 14.92 -1.42 12.34
N GLU A 50 14.06 -1.28 13.36
CA GLU A 50 13.37 -2.41 14.00
C GLU A 50 12.38 -3.14 13.08
N LEU A 51 11.87 -2.47 12.04
CA LEU A 51 10.92 -3.04 11.08
C LEU A 51 11.63 -3.68 9.87
N LEU A 52 12.95 -3.51 9.72
CA LEU A 52 13.71 -4.07 8.59
C LEU A 52 13.56 -5.59 8.43
N PRO A 53 13.54 -6.40 9.51
CA PRO A 53 13.33 -7.84 9.38
C PRO A 53 11.99 -8.21 8.72
N ASP A 54 10.96 -7.40 8.95
CA ASP A 54 9.61 -7.67 8.46
C ASP A 54 9.44 -7.29 6.98
N ARG A 55 10.21 -6.30 6.49
CA ARG A 55 10.12 -5.81 5.10
C ARG A 55 10.25 -6.90 4.06
N CYS A 56 11.12 -7.90 4.29
CA CYS A 56 11.29 -9.03 3.38
C CYS A 56 10.02 -9.86 3.29
N PHE A 57 9.43 -10.20 4.44
CA PHE A 57 8.20 -10.98 4.49
C PHE A 57 7.01 -10.20 3.89
N GLU A 58 6.84 -8.94 4.29
CA GLU A 58 5.77 -8.07 3.80
C GLU A 58 5.86 -7.86 2.29
N ALA A 59 7.06 -7.67 1.75
CA ALA A 59 7.30 -7.54 0.31
C ALA A 59 6.82 -8.77 -0.47
N VAL A 60 7.27 -9.95 -0.05
CA VAL A 60 6.88 -11.22 -0.67
C VAL A 60 5.37 -11.43 -0.56
N TYR A 61 4.80 -11.12 0.62
CA TYR A 61 3.38 -11.24 0.86
C TYR A 61 2.55 -10.32 -0.05
N ILE A 62 2.92 -9.03 -0.14
CA ILE A 62 2.25 -8.04 -1.00
C ILE A 62 2.29 -8.49 -2.47
N VAL A 63 3.46 -8.88 -2.98
CA VAL A 63 3.59 -9.32 -4.38
C VAL A 63 2.74 -10.57 -4.65
N THR A 64 2.74 -11.52 -3.71
CA THR A 64 1.92 -12.75 -3.81
C THR A 64 0.44 -12.43 -3.76
N LEU A 65 0.01 -11.54 -2.85
CA LEU A 65 -1.39 -11.15 -2.71
C LEU A 65 -1.90 -10.43 -3.96
N LEU A 66 -1.13 -9.50 -4.52
CA LEU A 66 -1.52 -8.78 -5.74
C LEU A 66 -1.62 -9.74 -6.94
N ARG A 67 -0.62 -10.61 -7.14
CA ARG A 67 -0.58 -11.54 -8.28
C ARG A 67 -1.57 -12.70 -8.15
N ASP A 68 -1.49 -13.46 -7.06
CA ASP A 68 -2.18 -14.74 -6.91
C ASP A 68 -3.51 -14.62 -6.15
N GLY A 69 -3.62 -13.58 -5.31
CA GLY A 69 -4.84 -13.23 -4.58
C GLY A 69 -5.83 -12.47 -5.44
N PHE A 70 -5.46 -11.25 -5.85
CA PHE A 70 -6.33 -10.37 -6.64
C PHE A 70 -6.28 -10.62 -8.14
N GLY A 71 -5.22 -11.26 -8.67
CA GLY A 71 -5.12 -11.59 -10.08
C GLY A 71 -4.52 -10.49 -10.96
N PHE A 72 -3.76 -9.55 -10.39
CA PHE A 72 -3.03 -8.56 -11.19
C PHE A 72 -1.98 -9.26 -12.06
N HIS A 73 -1.96 -8.95 -13.36
CA HIS A 73 -0.94 -9.47 -14.26
C HIS A 73 0.43 -8.89 -13.87
N PRO A 74 1.55 -9.66 -13.87
CA PRO A 74 2.86 -9.15 -13.45
C PRO A 74 3.38 -7.94 -14.25
N SER A 75 2.96 -7.80 -15.50
CA SER A 75 3.29 -6.64 -16.34
C SER A 75 2.30 -5.48 -16.21
N ALA A 76 1.21 -5.63 -15.45
CA ALA A 76 0.23 -4.58 -15.25
C ALA A 76 0.88 -3.35 -14.59
N ARG A 77 0.37 -2.17 -14.95
CA ARG A 77 0.76 -0.87 -14.37
C ARG A 77 -0.49 -0.13 -13.91
N ASP A 78 -1.39 -0.89 -13.31
CA ASP A 78 -2.71 -0.44 -12.92
C ASP A 78 -2.79 -0.04 -11.44
N ILE A 79 -1.68 -0.18 -10.70
CA ILE A 79 -1.59 0.20 -9.29
C ILE A 79 -0.60 1.36 -9.15
N THR A 80 -1.05 2.43 -8.51
CA THR A 80 -0.20 3.53 -8.04
C THR A 80 -0.02 3.41 -6.55
N PHE A 81 1.21 3.18 -6.09
CA PHE A 81 1.50 3.14 -4.65
C PHE A 81 1.76 4.55 -4.15
N THR A 82 0.93 5.03 -3.22
CA THR A 82 1.08 6.37 -2.64
C THR A 82 0.55 6.41 -1.22
N HIS A 83 1.17 7.24 -0.38
CA HIS A 83 0.63 7.62 0.92
C HIS A 83 -0.08 8.99 0.88
N LEU A 84 0.14 9.81 -0.15
CA LEU A 84 -0.42 11.16 -0.25
C LEU A 84 -1.17 11.39 -1.56
N VAL A 85 -2.31 12.09 -1.48
CA VAL A 85 -3.02 12.71 -2.61
C VAL A 85 -3.35 14.15 -2.25
N GLU A 86 -2.87 15.10 -3.07
CA GLU A 86 -3.04 16.54 -2.82
C GLU A 86 -2.58 16.98 -1.42
N GLY A 87 -1.49 16.39 -0.93
CA GLY A 87 -0.91 16.68 0.39
C GLY A 87 -1.65 16.06 1.58
N ASN A 88 -2.72 15.29 1.34
CA ASN A 88 -3.46 14.58 2.37
C ASN A 88 -3.12 13.10 2.37
N GLU A 89 -3.04 12.50 3.55
CA GLU A 89 -2.89 11.05 3.71
C GLU A 89 -4.07 10.31 3.08
N VAL A 90 -3.76 9.30 2.27
CA VAL A 90 -4.77 8.43 1.65
C VAL A 90 -5.15 7.33 2.62
N GLU A 91 -6.17 7.60 3.43
CA GLU A 91 -6.70 6.65 4.40
C GLU A 91 -8.22 6.71 4.52
N TRP A 92 -8.82 5.64 5.08
CA TRP A 92 -10.27 5.54 5.29
C TRP A 92 -10.82 6.57 6.27
N SER A 93 -9.97 7.13 7.13
CA SER A 93 -10.32 8.06 8.20
C SER A 93 -10.99 9.33 7.68
N LEU A 94 -10.47 9.91 6.59
CA LEU A 94 -11.04 11.11 5.97
C LEU A 94 -12.44 10.83 5.41
N GLY A 95 -12.62 9.70 4.74
CA GLY A 95 -13.91 9.28 4.19
C GLY A 95 -14.96 9.05 5.29
N LEU A 96 -14.55 8.43 6.41
CA LEU A 96 -15.41 8.27 7.57
C LEU A 96 -15.84 9.63 8.14
N ALA A 97 -14.90 10.54 8.38
CA ALA A 97 -15.20 11.86 8.94
C ALA A 97 -16.18 12.65 8.05
N LEU A 98 -16.02 12.59 6.73
CA LEU A 98 -16.94 13.23 5.78
C LEU A 98 -18.34 12.60 5.81
N SER A 99 -18.42 11.27 5.93
CA SER A 99 -19.68 10.54 6.02
C SER A 99 -20.46 10.91 7.29
N GLU A 100 -19.80 10.92 8.44
CA GLU A 100 -20.41 11.31 9.72
C GLU A 100 -20.87 12.77 9.69
N TYR A 101 -20.02 13.68 9.21
CA TYR A 101 -20.39 15.08 9.06
C TYR A 101 -21.61 15.29 8.14
N ALA A 102 -21.68 14.54 7.03
CA ALA A 102 -22.83 14.58 6.14
C ALA A 102 -24.10 14.02 6.79
N ALA A 103 -23.99 13.01 7.66
CA ALA A 103 -25.10 12.44 8.41
C ALA A 103 -25.64 13.43 9.44
N ASP A 104 -24.77 14.07 10.23
CA ASP A 104 -25.15 15.08 11.23
C ASP A 104 -25.91 16.25 10.61
N ARG A 105 -25.46 16.70 9.43
CA ARG A 105 -26.15 17.79 8.70
C ARG A 105 -27.54 17.42 8.25
N LYS A 106 -27.79 16.16 7.86
CA LYS A 106 -29.13 15.72 7.45
C LYS A 106 -30.12 15.66 8.61
N VAL A 107 -29.64 15.46 9.83
CA VAL A 107 -30.49 15.47 11.05
C VAL A 107 -30.82 16.90 11.50
N ALA A 108 -29.95 17.86 11.20
CA ALA A 108 -30.13 19.27 11.54
C ALA A 108 -31.02 20.06 10.55
N THR A 109 -31.56 19.43 9.49
CA THR A 109 -32.44 20.04 8.48
C THR A 109 -33.81 19.40 8.51
#